data_AF-N9LFU0-F1
#
_entry.id   AF-N9LFU0-F1
#
_cell.length_a   1.000
_cell.length_b   1.000
_cell.length_c   1.000
_cell.angle_alpha   90.00
_cell.angle_beta   90.00
_cell.angle_gamma   90.00
#
_symmetry.space_group_name_H-M   'P 1'
#
loop_
_entity.id
_entity.type
_entity.pdbx_description
1 polymer ?
#
loop_
_entity_poly.entity_id
_entity_poly.type
_entity_poly.pdbx_seq_one_letter_code
_entity_poly.pdbx_strand_id
1 'polypeptide(L)'
;MSFQITEFESISKDWVSLDSFSGDRIPLEIVSQEIKKMVTLVNEPNLGLKVIDSSDVKLSPFYKVISLAFGTAFNKSIDLPFIFVLRLIVHYFKILTEVVSIDLQESGHNISIRFQSNLPELFSYHQVEGAMFGVTRLIAHLKNQWPDQIEFEHKPDIVNLDIYLKTFKAHPLFDKDKNPRRGPLQSNSYAQIL
;
A
#
# COMPACT_ATOMS: atom_id res chain seq x y z
N MET A 1 18.45 -28.17 15.13
CA MET A 1 18.71 -27.54 13.81
C MET A 1 18.03 -28.27 12.64
N SER A 2 17.07 -29.18 12.89
CA SER A 2 16.36 -29.97 11.87
C SER A 2 14.95 -29.46 11.54
N PHE A 3 14.44 -28.48 12.27
CA PHE A 3 13.06 -28.00 12.14
C PHE A 3 12.83 -27.03 10.95
N GLN A 4 13.90 -26.48 10.36
CA GLN A 4 13.78 -25.46 9.29
C GLN A 4 13.85 -26.01 7.85
N ILE A 5 14.47 -27.18 7.64
CA ILE A 5 14.69 -27.70 6.27
C ILE A 5 13.40 -28.29 5.71
N THR A 6 12.65 -29.04 6.52
CA THR A 6 11.43 -29.73 6.08
C THR A 6 10.28 -28.78 5.77
N GLU A 7 10.18 -27.66 6.50
CA GLU A 7 9.20 -26.59 6.24
C GLU A 7 9.54 -25.81 4.96
N PHE A 8 10.82 -25.49 4.76
CA PHE A 8 11.30 -24.86 3.54
C PHE A 8 11.03 -25.71 2.30
N GLU A 9 11.39 -27.01 2.34
CA GLU A 9 11.14 -27.95 1.25
C GLU A 9 9.64 -28.19 0.98
N SER A 10 8.80 -28.11 2.00
CA SER A 10 7.35 -28.22 1.83
C SER A 10 6.78 -27.00 1.12
N ILE A 11 7.24 -25.79 1.47
CA ILE A 11 6.73 -24.53 0.92
C ILE A 11 7.26 -24.29 -0.50
N SER A 12 8.53 -24.61 -0.75
CA SER A 12 9.16 -24.43 -2.07
C SER A 12 8.54 -25.31 -3.17
N LYS A 13 7.96 -26.46 -2.80
CA LYS A 13 7.26 -27.35 -3.73
C LYS A 13 6.00 -26.72 -4.34
N ASP A 14 5.39 -25.79 -3.63
CA ASP A 14 4.17 -25.12 -4.08
C ASP A 14 4.48 -23.82 -4.84
N TRP A 15 5.73 -23.39 -4.94
CA TRP A 15 6.11 -22.19 -5.69
C TRP A 15 6.23 -22.52 -7.17
N VAL A 16 5.76 -21.60 -8.01
CA VAL A 16 5.80 -21.84 -9.46
C VAL A 16 7.23 -21.60 -9.93
N SER A 17 7.73 -22.48 -10.79
CA SER A 17 9.03 -22.24 -11.42
C SER A 17 8.94 -20.99 -12.29
N LEU A 18 9.70 -19.96 -11.95
CA LEU A 18 9.72 -18.71 -12.71
C LEU A 18 10.23 -18.90 -14.14
N ASP A 19 11.05 -19.93 -14.37
CA ASP A 19 11.56 -20.33 -15.69
C ASP A 19 10.47 -20.93 -16.60
N SER A 20 9.28 -21.23 -16.06
CA SER A 20 8.16 -21.79 -16.82
C SER A 20 7.33 -20.74 -17.58
N PHE A 21 7.59 -19.44 -17.35
CA PHE A 21 6.89 -18.35 -18.04
C PHE A 21 7.65 -17.92 -19.29
N SER A 22 6.99 -18.00 -20.45
CA SER A 22 7.59 -17.69 -21.75
C SER A 22 7.71 -16.19 -22.05
N GLY A 23 7.49 -15.29 -21.07
CA GLY A 23 7.51 -13.85 -21.27
C GLY A 23 8.00 -13.08 -20.04
N ASP A 24 8.24 -11.79 -20.21
CA ASP A 24 8.86 -10.93 -19.18
C ASP A 24 7.93 -10.60 -17.99
N ARG A 25 6.67 -11.05 -18.04
CA ARG A 25 5.65 -10.79 -17.02
C ARG A 25 5.06 -12.08 -16.49
N ILE A 26 5.01 -12.18 -15.17
CA ILE A 26 4.33 -13.26 -14.45
C ILE A 26 2.87 -12.82 -14.21
N PRO A 27 1.87 -13.70 -14.41
CA PRO A 27 0.47 -13.39 -14.11
C PRO A 27 0.26 -12.90 -12.67
N LEU A 28 -0.59 -11.89 -12.50
CA LEU A 28 -0.85 -11.23 -11.22
C LEU A 28 -1.39 -12.21 -10.16
N GLU A 29 -2.18 -13.20 -10.59
CA GLU A 29 -2.74 -14.24 -9.73
C GLU A 29 -1.63 -15.08 -9.09
N ILE A 30 -0.58 -15.40 -9.85
CA ILE A 30 0.55 -16.20 -9.38
C ILE A 30 1.40 -15.39 -8.40
N VAL A 31 1.72 -14.14 -8.77
CA VAL A 31 2.44 -13.22 -7.88
C VAL A 31 1.68 -13.01 -6.57
N SER A 32 0.36 -12.85 -6.63
CA SER A 32 -0.49 -12.66 -5.43
C SER A 32 -0.51 -13.91 -4.54
N GLN A 33 -0.57 -15.11 -5.13
CA GLN A 33 -0.49 -16.37 -4.40
C GLN A 33 0.86 -16.56 -3.69
N GLU A 34 1.97 -16.23 -4.36
CA GLU A 34 3.29 -16.32 -3.74
C GLU A 34 3.46 -15.31 -2.60
N ILE A 35 2.96 -14.07 -2.77
CA ILE A 35 2.95 -13.09 -1.67
C ILE A 35 2.12 -13.60 -0.50
N LYS A 36 0.96 -14.22 -0.73
CA LYS A 36 0.12 -14.80 0.33
C LYS A 36 0.84 -15.93 1.08
N LYS A 37 1.56 -16.81 0.37
CA LYS A 37 2.40 -17.86 0.97
C LYS A 37 3.53 -17.25 1.80
N MET A 38 4.23 -16.25 1.26
CA MET A 38 5.31 -15.55 1.95
C MET A 38 4.81 -14.87 3.24
N VAL A 39 3.68 -14.16 3.19
CA VAL A 39 3.06 -13.54 4.35
C VAL A 39 2.76 -14.58 5.43
N THR A 40 2.23 -15.75 5.05
CA THR A 40 1.92 -16.84 5.98
C THR A 40 3.19 -17.38 6.64
N LEU A 41 4.27 -17.55 5.87
CA LEU A 41 5.56 -18.02 6.37
C LEU A 41 6.21 -17.03 7.33
N VAL A 42 6.21 -15.73 6.99
CA VAL A 42 6.82 -14.69 7.81
C VAL A 42 6.00 -14.45 9.09
N ASN A 43 4.68 -14.65 9.03
CA ASN A 43 3.76 -14.50 10.16
C ASN A 43 3.93 -13.17 10.90
N GLU A 44 4.06 -12.08 10.13
CA GLU A 44 4.27 -10.73 10.64
C GLU A 44 3.02 -9.87 10.36
N PRO A 45 2.20 -9.54 11.38
CA PRO A 45 0.92 -8.84 11.19
C PRO A 45 1.00 -7.46 10.54
N ASN A 46 2.17 -6.81 10.53
CA ASN A 46 2.34 -5.50 9.93
C ASN A 46 3.41 -5.50 8.83
N LEU A 47 3.58 -6.63 8.14
CA LEU A 47 4.63 -6.84 7.15
C LEU A 47 4.63 -5.75 6.06
N GLY A 48 3.46 -5.39 5.53
CA GLY A 48 3.34 -4.35 4.50
C GLY A 48 3.90 -3.01 4.96
N LEU A 49 3.57 -2.60 6.18
CA LEU A 49 4.07 -1.37 6.78
C LEU A 49 5.59 -1.43 6.99
N LYS A 50 6.10 -2.54 7.52
CA LYS A 50 7.54 -2.74 7.79
C LYS A 50 8.38 -2.75 6.53
N VAL A 51 7.92 -3.41 5.46
CA VAL A 51 8.59 -3.43 4.15
C VAL A 51 8.75 -2.00 3.63
N ILE A 52 7.69 -1.20 3.66
CA ILE A 52 7.75 0.19 3.18
C ILE A 52 8.62 1.05 4.10
N ASP A 53 8.52 0.90 5.43
CA ASP A 53 9.34 1.64 6.41
C ASP A 53 10.84 1.39 6.23
N SER A 54 11.22 0.18 5.79
CA SER A 54 12.62 -0.19 5.54
C SER A 54 13.28 0.52 4.35
N SER A 55 12.48 1.14 3.48
CA SER A 55 12.96 1.86 2.29
C SER A 55 13.08 3.37 2.55
N ASP A 56 13.95 4.06 1.83
CA ASP A 56 13.95 5.53 1.79
C ASP A 56 13.16 6.02 0.58
N VAL A 57 12.01 6.65 0.84
CA VAL A 57 11.14 7.20 -0.20
C VAL A 57 11.84 8.26 -1.06
N LYS A 58 12.86 8.95 -0.53
CA LYS A 58 13.63 9.94 -1.28
C LYS A 58 14.49 9.32 -2.37
N LEU A 59 14.78 8.03 -2.25
CA LEU A 59 15.51 7.27 -3.27
C LEU A 59 14.59 6.79 -4.42
N SER A 60 13.27 6.87 -4.25
CA SER A 60 12.31 6.46 -5.28
C SER A 60 12.47 7.29 -6.57
N PRO A 61 12.31 6.66 -7.76
CA PRO A 61 12.42 7.37 -9.03
C PRO A 61 11.47 8.57 -9.12
N PHE A 62 10.23 8.42 -8.64
CA PHE A 62 9.25 9.50 -8.67
C PHE A 62 9.64 10.67 -7.77
N TYR A 63 10.09 10.42 -6.55
CA TYR A 63 10.53 11.51 -5.68
C TYR A 63 11.66 12.31 -6.33
N LYS A 64 12.63 11.63 -6.96
CA LYS A 64 13.72 12.29 -7.69
C LYS A 64 13.21 13.14 -8.85
N VAL A 65 12.33 12.58 -9.69
CA VAL A 65 11.75 13.30 -10.85
C VAL A 65 10.95 14.52 -10.41
N ILE A 66 10.06 14.35 -9.42
CA ILE A 66 9.21 15.44 -8.92
C ILE A 66 10.03 16.50 -8.19
N SER A 67 11.02 16.11 -7.40
CA SER A 67 11.92 17.06 -6.73
C SER A 67 12.77 17.84 -7.73
N LEU A 68 13.14 17.25 -8.87
CA LEU A 68 13.84 17.95 -9.94
C LEU A 68 12.90 18.90 -10.70
N ALA A 69 11.72 18.41 -11.11
CA ALA A 69 10.77 19.17 -11.91
C ALA A 69 10.13 20.35 -11.13
N PHE A 70 9.87 20.14 -9.85
CA PHE A 70 9.13 21.09 -9.01
C PHE A 70 9.91 21.54 -7.78
N GLY A 71 11.21 21.24 -7.67
CA GLY A 71 12.02 21.57 -6.50
C GLY A 71 12.03 23.07 -6.19
N THR A 72 12.01 23.93 -7.20
CA THR A 72 11.86 25.37 -6.99
C THR A 72 10.48 25.74 -6.47
N ALA A 73 9.41 25.06 -6.88
CA ALA A 73 8.08 25.31 -6.36
C ALA A 73 7.93 24.83 -4.90
N PHE A 74 8.46 23.65 -4.58
CA PHE A 74 8.50 23.15 -3.21
C PHE A 74 9.38 24.00 -2.28
N ASN A 75 10.46 24.62 -2.80
CA ASN A 75 11.42 25.36 -1.99
C ASN A 75 11.27 26.90 -2.02
N LYS A 76 10.59 27.49 -3.02
CA LYS A 76 10.56 28.95 -3.26
C LYS A 76 9.16 29.56 -3.25
N SER A 77 8.24 29.05 -2.43
CA SER A 77 6.94 29.69 -2.17
C SER A 77 6.05 29.88 -3.42
N ILE A 78 6.22 29.03 -4.45
CA ILE A 78 5.18 28.85 -5.48
C ILE A 78 4.25 27.76 -4.96
N ASP A 79 3.03 28.14 -4.60
CA ASP A 79 2.08 27.19 -4.04
C ASP A 79 1.49 26.31 -5.15
N LEU A 80 2.01 25.09 -5.27
CA LEU A 80 1.40 24.07 -6.11
C LEU A 80 0.10 23.58 -5.46
N PRO A 81 -1.05 23.62 -6.16
CA PRO A 81 -2.31 23.13 -5.62
C PRO A 81 -2.15 21.74 -5.02
N PHE A 82 -2.61 21.53 -3.80
CA PHE A 82 -2.43 20.27 -3.10
C PHE A 82 -2.99 19.08 -3.90
N ILE A 83 -4.18 19.27 -4.49
CA ILE A 83 -4.83 18.27 -5.35
C ILE A 83 -4.00 17.88 -6.57
N PHE A 84 -3.24 18.81 -7.15
CA PHE A 84 -2.36 18.50 -8.28
C PHE A 84 -1.27 17.52 -7.87
N VAL A 85 -0.65 17.74 -6.70
CA VAL A 85 0.39 16.85 -6.17
C VAL A 85 -0.19 15.49 -5.78
N LEU A 86 -1.38 15.44 -5.17
CA LEU A 86 -2.06 14.18 -4.90
C LEU A 86 -2.32 13.37 -6.16
N ARG A 87 -2.81 14.00 -7.24
CA ARG A 87 -3.05 13.32 -8.52
C ARG A 87 -1.77 12.75 -9.12
N LEU A 88 -0.66 13.48 -9.06
CA LEU A 88 0.64 12.97 -9.53
C LEU A 88 1.08 11.73 -8.75
N ILE A 89 0.97 11.78 -7.42
CA ILE A 89 1.33 10.66 -6.54
C ILE A 89 0.45 9.44 -6.81
N VAL A 90 -0.87 9.63 -6.84
CA VAL A 90 -1.83 8.55 -7.08
C VAL A 90 -1.60 7.90 -8.45
N HIS A 91 -1.42 8.70 -9.51
CA HIS A 91 -1.15 8.16 -10.86
C HIS A 91 0.18 7.42 -10.94
N TYR A 92 1.21 7.88 -10.22
CA TYR A 92 2.46 7.13 -10.15
C TYR A 92 2.28 5.76 -9.50
N PHE A 93 1.57 5.69 -8.37
CA PHE A 93 1.30 4.40 -7.74
C PHE A 93 0.38 3.50 -8.58
N LYS A 94 -0.58 4.05 -9.34
CA LYS A 94 -1.37 3.27 -10.32
C LYS A 94 -0.48 2.56 -11.36
N ILE A 95 0.66 3.14 -11.73
CA ILE A 95 1.62 2.52 -12.65
C ILE A 95 2.47 1.46 -11.93
N LEU A 96 2.82 1.69 -10.66
CA LEU A 96 3.69 0.79 -9.90
C LEU A 96 3.00 -0.49 -9.42
N THR A 97 1.72 -0.41 -9.05
CA THR A 97 1.01 -1.55 -8.45
C THR A 97 -0.14 -2.00 -9.33
N GLU A 98 -0.07 -3.25 -9.77
CA GLU A 98 -1.18 -3.95 -10.41
C GLU A 98 -2.10 -4.64 -9.37
N VAL A 99 -1.68 -4.72 -8.10
CA VAL A 99 -2.42 -5.42 -7.03
C VAL A 99 -3.50 -4.55 -6.39
N VAL A 100 -3.30 -3.23 -6.35
CA VAL A 100 -4.15 -2.29 -5.62
C VAL A 100 -4.55 -1.14 -6.55
N SER A 101 -5.85 -0.98 -6.76
CA SER A 101 -6.45 0.22 -7.35
C SER A 101 -6.47 1.35 -6.32
N ILE A 102 -6.15 2.57 -6.76
CA ILE A 102 -6.04 3.74 -5.87
C ILE A 102 -6.87 4.88 -6.45
N ASP A 103 -7.94 5.31 -5.81
CA ASP A 103 -8.79 6.37 -6.32
C ASP A 103 -8.81 7.59 -5.40
N LEU A 104 -8.73 8.76 -6.01
CA LEU A 104 -8.85 10.04 -5.32
C LEU A 104 -10.30 10.51 -5.38
N GLN A 105 -10.88 10.83 -4.22
CA GLN A 105 -12.26 11.30 -4.08
C GLN A 105 -12.24 12.66 -3.39
N GLU A 106 -12.86 13.65 -4.01
CA GLU A 106 -13.00 15.00 -3.44
C GLU A 106 -14.45 15.16 -2.98
N SER A 107 -14.66 15.51 -1.70
CA SER A 107 -15.99 15.75 -1.14
C SER A 107 -15.98 16.95 -0.19
N GLY A 108 -16.50 18.08 -0.67
CA GLY A 108 -16.48 19.32 0.10
C GLY A 108 -15.05 19.79 0.36
N HIS A 109 -14.68 19.90 1.64
CA HIS A 109 -13.31 20.24 2.06
C HIS A 109 -12.42 19.02 2.25
N ASN A 110 -12.95 17.81 2.05
CA ASN A 110 -12.25 16.60 2.37
C ASN A 110 -11.74 15.89 1.12
N ILE A 111 -10.53 15.32 1.21
CA ILE A 111 -9.96 14.48 0.16
C ILE A 111 -9.73 13.07 0.71
N SER A 112 -10.38 12.09 0.12
CA SER A 112 -10.20 10.68 0.48
C SER A 112 -9.43 9.96 -0.61
N ILE A 113 -8.39 9.22 -0.22
CA ILE A 113 -7.71 8.27 -1.09
C ILE A 113 -8.23 6.87 -0.74
N ARG A 114 -8.95 6.25 -1.68
CA ARG A 114 -9.45 4.89 -1.56
C ARG A 114 -8.44 3.92 -2.17
N PHE A 115 -8.15 2.85 -1.45
CA PHE A 115 -7.31 1.74 -1.87
C PHE A 115 -8.19 0.51 -1.97
N GLN A 116 -8.18 -0.17 -3.10
CA GLN A 116 -9.00 -1.35 -3.35
C GLN A 116 -8.13 -2.47 -3.92
N SER A 117 -8.23 -3.67 -3.35
CA SER A 117 -7.56 -4.84 -3.92
C SER A 117 -8.18 -5.22 -5.27
N ASN A 118 -7.32 -5.49 -6.26
CA ASN A 118 -7.74 -5.95 -7.59
C ASN A 118 -8.03 -7.45 -7.63
N LEU A 119 -7.47 -8.25 -6.70
CA LEU A 119 -7.68 -9.69 -6.58
C LEU A 119 -8.09 -10.06 -5.14
N PRO A 120 -9.27 -9.63 -4.67
CA PRO A 120 -9.72 -9.73 -3.27
C PRO A 120 -9.64 -11.15 -2.68
N GLU A 121 -9.83 -12.20 -3.48
CA GLU A 121 -9.79 -13.60 -3.04
C GLU A 121 -8.37 -14.14 -2.78
N LEU A 122 -7.39 -13.60 -3.51
CA LEU A 122 -5.97 -13.98 -3.44
C LEU A 122 -5.12 -12.99 -2.64
N PHE A 123 -5.75 -11.92 -2.18
CA PHE A 123 -5.12 -10.75 -1.61
C PHE A 123 -4.74 -10.93 -0.14
N SER A 124 -3.66 -10.26 0.25
CA SER A 124 -3.22 -10.12 1.63
C SER A 124 -3.33 -8.66 2.06
N TYR A 125 -3.98 -8.39 3.20
CA TYR A 125 -4.19 -7.01 3.69
C TYR A 125 -2.91 -6.18 3.79
N HIS A 126 -1.77 -6.85 4.01
CA HIS A 126 -0.43 -6.27 3.99
C HIS A 126 -0.12 -5.48 2.71
N GLN A 127 -0.65 -5.90 1.56
CA GLN A 127 -0.41 -5.21 0.29
C GLN A 127 -1.15 -3.86 0.23
N VAL A 128 -2.39 -3.76 0.74
CA VAL A 128 -3.10 -2.47 0.85
C VAL A 128 -2.48 -1.59 1.91
N GLU A 129 -2.16 -2.13 3.09
CA GLU A 129 -1.49 -1.35 4.13
C GLU A 129 -0.16 -0.78 3.64
N GLY A 130 0.63 -1.59 2.93
CA GLY A 130 1.88 -1.16 2.30
C GLY A 130 1.66 -0.09 1.23
N ALA A 131 0.72 -0.30 0.30
CA ALA A 131 0.41 0.70 -0.73
C ALA A 131 -0.07 2.03 -0.13
N MET A 132 -0.96 1.97 0.87
CA MET A 132 -1.46 3.13 1.59
C MET A 132 -0.34 3.87 2.31
N PHE A 133 0.55 3.16 3.00
CA PHE A 133 1.69 3.78 3.67
C PHE A 133 2.68 4.39 2.66
N GLY A 134 2.96 3.71 1.55
CA GLY A 134 3.81 4.23 0.48
C GLY A 134 3.30 5.55 -0.08
N VAL A 135 2.00 5.62 -0.38
CA VAL A 135 1.34 6.85 -0.86
C VAL A 135 1.37 7.96 0.19
N THR A 136 0.91 7.68 1.40
CA THR A 136 0.82 8.71 2.47
C THR A 136 2.18 9.22 2.89
N ARG A 137 3.19 8.36 2.96
CA ARG A 137 4.58 8.75 3.23
C ARG A 137 5.13 9.67 2.15
N LEU A 138 4.85 9.40 0.87
CA LEU A 138 5.28 10.26 -0.22
C LEU A 138 4.58 11.65 -0.18
N ILE A 139 3.29 11.68 0.16
CA ILE A 139 2.54 12.93 0.39
C ILE A 139 3.20 13.72 1.52
N ALA A 140 3.48 13.06 2.66
CA ALA A 140 4.14 13.69 3.80
C ALA A 140 5.52 14.26 3.42
N HIS A 141 6.30 13.56 2.61
CA HIS A 141 7.62 14.04 2.19
C HIS A 141 7.58 15.22 1.20
N LEU A 142 6.52 15.34 0.39
CA LEU A 142 6.40 16.39 -0.62
C LEU A 142 5.61 17.62 -0.13
N LYS A 143 4.68 17.42 0.81
CA LYS A 143 3.73 18.45 1.27
C LYS A 143 3.65 18.60 2.78
N ASN A 144 4.41 17.82 3.55
CA ASN A 144 4.38 17.83 5.02
C ASN A 144 2.96 17.59 5.59
N GLN A 145 2.15 16.81 4.87
CA GLN A 145 0.78 16.47 5.24
C GLN A 145 0.66 14.96 5.49
N TRP A 146 0.08 14.59 6.62
CA TRP A 146 -0.29 13.23 6.98
C TRP A 146 -1.82 13.08 6.91
N PRO A 147 -2.35 11.84 6.78
CA PRO A 147 -3.79 11.63 6.87
C PRO A 147 -4.30 11.97 8.27
N ASP A 148 -5.47 12.59 8.33
CA ASP A 148 -6.17 12.87 9.60
C ASP A 148 -6.85 11.60 10.14
N GLN A 149 -7.19 10.68 9.24
CA GLN A 149 -7.82 9.40 9.55
C GLN A 149 -7.40 8.34 8.54
N ILE A 150 -7.19 7.12 9.04
CA ILE A 150 -6.98 5.92 8.22
C ILE A 150 -8.02 4.87 8.61
N GLU A 151 -8.52 4.16 7.61
CA GLU A 151 -9.57 3.16 7.76
C GLU A 151 -9.22 1.91 6.98
N PHE A 152 -9.44 0.76 7.61
CA PHE A 152 -9.20 -0.55 7.04
C PHE A 152 -10.46 -1.41 7.21
N GLU A 153 -10.81 -2.15 6.16
CA GLU A 153 -11.92 -3.10 6.22
C GLU A 153 -11.54 -4.40 6.93
N HIS A 154 -10.26 -4.77 6.93
CA HIS A 154 -9.75 -5.91 7.69
C HIS A 154 -9.48 -5.49 9.14
N LYS A 155 -9.34 -6.47 10.02
CA LYS A 155 -8.74 -6.29 11.35
C LYS A 155 -7.72 -7.40 11.57
N PRO A 156 -6.43 -7.07 11.77
CA PRO A 156 -5.43 -8.08 12.12
C PRO A 156 -5.75 -8.75 13.45
N ASP A 157 -5.39 -10.02 13.61
CA ASP A 157 -5.57 -10.76 14.87
C ASP A 157 -4.82 -10.09 16.03
N ILE A 158 -3.64 -9.53 15.74
CA ILE A 158 -2.83 -8.76 16.67
C ILE A 158 -2.68 -7.34 16.12
N VAL A 159 -3.25 -6.37 16.83
CA VAL A 159 -3.17 -4.95 16.47
C VAL A 159 -2.04 -4.28 17.24
N ASN A 160 -1.02 -3.82 16.54
CA ASN A 160 0.04 -2.98 17.09
C ASN A 160 -0.25 -1.51 16.79
N LEU A 161 -0.91 -0.79 17.69
CA LEU A 161 -1.28 0.62 17.44
C LEU A 161 -0.06 1.55 17.27
N ASP A 162 1.06 1.26 17.93
CA ASP A 162 2.27 2.07 17.86
C ASP A 162 2.86 2.10 16.45
N ILE A 163 2.77 1.00 15.71
CA ILE A 163 3.27 0.98 14.33
C ILE A 163 2.44 1.90 13.44
N TYR A 164 1.12 1.91 13.57
CA TYR A 164 0.25 2.79 12.78
C TYR A 164 0.46 4.26 13.17
N LEU A 165 0.65 4.56 14.45
CA LEU A 165 1.00 5.91 14.88
C LEU A 165 2.38 6.34 14.34
N LYS A 166 3.36 5.43 14.30
CA LYS A 166 4.67 5.69 13.71
C LYS A 166 4.57 6.00 12.22
N THR A 167 3.81 5.18 11.48
CA THR A 167 3.73 5.22 10.01
C THR A 167 2.78 6.27 9.49
N PHE A 168 1.57 6.39 10.03
CA PHE A 168 0.52 7.27 9.50
C PHE A 168 0.28 8.53 10.34
N LYS A 169 0.83 8.61 11.56
CA LYS A 169 0.50 9.66 12.55
C LYS A 169 -0.96 9.65 13.00
N ALA A 170 -1.68 8.55 12.74
CA ALA A 170 -3.07 8.36 13.09
C ALA A 170 -3.31 6.93 13.59
N HIS A 171 -4.32 6.77 14.44
CA HIS A 171 -4.81 5.45 14.81
C HIS A 171 -5.78 4.92 13.74
N PRO A 172 -5.71 3.62 13.41
CA PRO A 172 -6.61 3.03 12.43
C PRO A 172 -8.01 2.80 12.99
N LEU A 173 -9.01 3.04 12.14
CA LEU A 173 -10.34 2.48 12.31
C LEU A 173 -10.43 1.18 11.51
N PHE A 174 -10.69 0.07 12.20
CA PHE A 174 -10.89 -1.23 11.55
C PHE A 174 -12.38 -1.55 11.41
N ASP A 175 -12.70 -2.54 10.58
CA ASP A 175 -14.06 -3.07 10.37
C ASP A 175 -15.08 -2.04 9.86
N LYS A 176 -14.62 -0.94 9.24
CA LYS A 176 -15.51 0.11 8.73
C LYS A 176 -16.07 -0.30 7.36
N ASP A 177 -17.39 -0.50 7.30
CA ASP A 177 -18.21 -0.82 6.12
C ASP A 177 -17.97 -2.19 5.44
N LYS A 178 -18.52 -3.24 6.05
CA LYS A 178 -19.23 -4.28 5.26
C LYS A 178 -20.53 -3.67 4.70
N ASN A 179 -20.44 -2.72 3.78
CA ASN A 179 -21.62 -2.09 3.23
C ASN A 179 -22.48 -3.15 2.50
N PRO A 180 -23.70 -3.51 2.95
CA PRO A 180 -24.46 -4.63 2.38
C PRO A 180 -24.96 -4.38 0.94
N ARG A 181 -24.74 -3.18 0.39
CA ARG A 181 -24.97 -2.83 -1.03
C ARG A 181 -23.72 -2.92 -1.91
N ARG A 182 -22.54 -3.13 -1.33
CA ARG A 182 -21.30 -3.40 -2.05
C ARG A 182 -21.08 -4.91 -1.95
N GLY A 183 -20.97 -5.60 -3.08
CA GLY A 183 -20.85 -7.05 -3.10
C GLY A 183 -19.69 -7.57 -2.23
N PRO A 184 -19.71 -8.85 -1.82
CA PRO A 184 -18.79 -9.44 -0.82
C PRO A 184 -17.30 -9.50 -1.22
N LEU A 185 -16.91 -8.83 -2.30
CA LEU A 185 -15.61 -9.01 -2.98
C LEU A 185 -14.80 -7.70 -3.11
N GLN A 186 -15.19 -6.58 -2.51
CA GLN A 186 -14.40 -5.34 -2.64
C GLN A 186 -13.77 -4.99 -1.30
N SER A 187 -12.50 -5.39 -1.10
CA SER A 187 -11.71 -4.96 0.06
C SER A 187 -11.23 -3.53 -0.17
N ASN A 188 -11.88 -2.54 0.47
CA ASN A 188 -11.48 -1.14 0.44
C ASN A 188 -10.75 -0.73 1.73
N SER A 189 -9.92 0.28 1.62
CA SER A 189 -9.32 0.98 2.74
C SER A 189 -9.16 2.45 2.37
N TYR A 190 -9.17 3.33 3.35
CA TYR A 190 -9.25 4.76 3.13
C TYR A 190 -8.15 5.50 3.89
N ALA A 191 -7.54 6.48 3.24
CA ALA A 191 -6.76 7.51 3.90
C ALA A 191 -7.45 8.84 3.63
N GLN A 192 -7.99 9.46 4.66
CA GLN A 192 -8.61 10.77 4.57
C GLN A 192 -7.58 11.85 4.88
N ILE A 193 -7.50 12.84 4.00
CA ILE A 193 -6.56 13.95 4.05
C ILE A 193 -7.35 15.24 3.84
N LEU A 194 -7.36 16.10 4.86
CA LEU A 194 -8.15 17.33 4.93
C LEU A 194 -9.66 17.05 5.02
#